data_AF-A0A6L5JZT0-F1
#
_entry.id   AF-A0A6L5JZT0-F1
#
_cell.length_a   1.000
_cell.length_b   1.000
_cell.length_c   1.000
_cell.angle_alpha   90.00
_cell.angle_beta   90.00
_cell.angle_gamma   90.00
#
_symmetry.space_group_name_H-M   'P 1'
#
loop_
_entity.id
_entity.type
_entity.pdbx_description
1 polymer ?
#
loop_
_entity_poly.entity_id
_entity_poly.type
_entity_poly.pdbx_seq_one_letter_code
_entity_poly.pdbx_strand_id
1 'polypeptide(L)'
;MKNPKNWLWLLLFGSLWGINEVVMGGVLSQTKVPHYSVFLAVIALFILAAARGIVNRPGSSTVIGVFAVLFKLANVAPFHCHLLGIFITGLAFDVFASVLMKNEKTAPIRSSLTGILSAYSGNALFAFVITYIVRYEYWTKEGLSKVLSHIFVASGPSYTNTRASIQTTTIPTTVPVEVHLG
;
A
#
# COMPACT_ATOMS: atom_id res chain seq x y z
N MET A 1 8.22 19.46 19.14
CA MET A 1 7.04 19.04 19.95
C MET A 1 7.50 18.92 21.39
N LYS A 2 6.93 19.66 22.35
CA LYS A 2 7.38 19.63 23.75
C LYS A 2 6.46 18.82 24.69
N ASN A 3 5.29 18.36 24.21
CA ASN A 3 4.36 17.56 25.00
C ASN A 3 4.59 16.05 24.79
N PRO A 4 4.99 15.30 25.83
CA PRO A 4 5.25 13.86 25.72
C PRO A 4 3.99 13.05 25.35
N LYS A 5 2.80 13.53 25.75
CA LYS A 5 1.51 12.92 25.38
C LYS A 5 1.33 12.77 23.87
N ASN A 6 1.71 13.78 23.08
CA ASN A 6 1.55 13.73 21.63
C ASN A 6 2.46 12.67 21.01
N TRP A 7 3.70 12.57 21.51
CA TRP A 7 4.65 11.54 21.08
C TRP A 7 4.14 10.14 21.37
N LEU A 8 3.55 9.94 22.56
CA LEU A 8 2.94 8.67 22.93
C LEU A 8 1.79 8.29 21.99
N TRP A 9 0.93 9.25 21.62
CA TRP A 9 -0.13 9.01 20.64
C TRP A 9 0.42 8.65 19.25
N LEU A 10 1.45 9.35 18.77
CA LEU A 10 2.08 9.03 17.48
C LEU A 10 2.66 7.61 17.46
N LEU A 11 3.35 7.23 18.54
CA LEU A 11 3.90 5.88 18.70
C LEU A 11 2.80 4.81 18.76
N LEU A 12 1.71 5.09 19.47
CA LEU A 12 0.58 4.17 19.60
C LEU A 12 -0.08 3.95 18.23
N PHE A 13 -0.38 5.02 17.48
CA PHE A 13 -0.96 4.89 16.14
C PHE A 13 -0.01 4.25 15.14
N GLY A 14 1.30 4.55 15.22
CA GLY A 14 2.32 3.95 14.35
C GLY A 14 2.45 2.44 14.59
N SER A 15 2.45 2.04 15.85
CA SER A 15 2.49 0.62 16.25
C SER A 15 1.20 -0.10 15.87
N LEU A 16 0.04 0.54 16.04
CA LEU A 16 -1.25 -0.03 15.65
C LEU A 16 -1.33 -0.29 14.14
N TRP A 17 -0.85 0.65 13.32
CA TRP A 17 -0.73 0.45 11.88
C TRP A 17 0.29 -0.66 11.57
N GLY A 18 1.47 -0.65 12.21
CA GLY A 18 2.48 -1.69 12.02
C GLY A 18 1.98 -3.10 12.34
N ILE A 19 1.25 -3.28 13.45
CA ILE A 19 0.63 -4.56 13.83
C ILE A 19 -0.42 -4.98 12.81
N ASN A 20 -1.30 -4.07 12.40
CA ASN A 20 -2.30 -4.35 11.37
C ASN A 20 -1.61 -4.86 10.09
N GLU A 21 -0.51 -4.24 9.70
CA GLU A 21 0.23 -4.62 8.51
C GLU A 21 0.90 -6.01 8.62
N VAL A 22 1.46 -6.36 9.78
CA VAL A 22 2.08 -7.67 10.00
C VAL A 22 1.03 -8.77 10.10
N VAL A 23 -0.02 -8.56 10.88
CA VAL A 23 -1.08 -9.55 11.12
C VAL A 23 -1.94 -9.72 9.88
N MET A 24 -2.53 -8.63 9.39
CA MET A 24 -3.43 -8.67 8.23
C MET A 24 -2.63 -9.02 6.96
N GLY A 25 -1.40 -8.50 6.81
CA GLY A 25 -0.53 -8.88 5.69
C GLY A 25 -0.18 -10.38 5.70
N GLY A 26 0.11 -10.93 6.88
CA GLY A 26 0.35 -12.38 7.05
C GLY A 26 -0.88 -13.21 6.70
N VAL A 27 -2.04 -12.89 7.27
CA VAL A 27 -3.30 -13.64 7.04
C VAL A 27 -3.77 -13.55 5.58
N LEU A 28 -3.70 -12.38 4.96
CA LEU A 28 -4.13 -12.20 3.56
C LEU A 28 -3.16 -12.85 2.57
N SER A 29 -1.87 -12.93 2.90
CA SER A 29 -0.90 -13.66 2.06
C SER A 29 -1.21 -15.15 1.96
N GLN A 30 -1.77 -15.75 3.01
CA GLN A 30 -2.14 -17.16 3.06
C GLN A 30 -3.44 -17.47 2.29
N THR A 31 -4.36 -16.51 2.20
CA THR A 31 -5.68 -16.70 1.57
C THR A 31 -5.71 -16.38 0.07
N LYS A 32 -4.57 -16.07 -0.57
CA LYS A 32 -4.43 -15.77 -2.02
C LYS A 32 -5.45 -14.76 -2.54
N VAL A 33 -5.86 -13.79 -1.72
CA VAL A 33 -6.85 -12.78 -2.11
C VAL A 33 -6.18 -11.76 -3.04
N PRO A 34 -6.67 -11.55 -4.27
CA PRO A 34 -6.18 -10.49 -5.13
C PRO A 34 -6.49 -9.12 -4.50
N HIS A 35 -5.54 -8.17 -4.60
CA HIS A 35 -5.67 -6.78 -4.11
C HIS A 35 -5.63 -6.54 -2.58
N TYR A 36 -5.00 -7.42 -1.80
CA TYR A 36 -4.85 -7.23 -0.33
C TYR A 36 -4.21 -5.88 0.08
N SER A 37 -3.32 -5.33 -0.76
CA SER A 37 -2.70 -4.02 -0.53
C SER A 37 -3.69 -2.86 -0.42
N VAL A 38 -4.86 -2.96 -1.08
CA VAL A 38 -5.87 -1.91 -1.05
C VAL A 38 -6.55 -1.87 0.32
N PHE A 39 -6.90 -3.05 0.86
CA PHE A 39 -7.49 -3.15 2.20
C PHE A 39 -6.56 -2.60 3.28
N LEU A 40 -5.28 -2.94 3.21
CA LEU A 40 -4.25 -2.42 4.13
C LEU A 40 -4.14 -0.90 4.04
N ALA A 41 -4.18 -0.33 2.82
CA ALA A 41 -4.15 1.11 2.61
C ALA A 41 -5.40 1.82 3.17
N VAL A 42 -6.59 1.23 3.01
CA VAL A 42 -7.82 1.82 3.59
C VAL A 42 -7.75 1.88 5.12
N ILE A 43 -7.32 0.78 5.76
CA ILE A 43 -7.16 0.74 7.23
C ILE A 43 -6.08 1.72 7.68
N ALA A 44 -4.96 1.81 6.96
CA ALA A 44 -3.89 2.77 7.22
C ALA A 44 -4.39 4.21 7.19
N LEU A 45 -5.13 4.59 6.14
CA LEU A 45 -5.71 5.92 5.99
C LEU A 45 -6.72 6.23 7.09
N PHE A 46 -7.50 5.23 7.51
CA PHE A 46 -8.42 5.38 8.64
C PHE A 46 -7.67 5.68 9.94
N ILE A 47 -6.59 4.93 10.23
CA ILE A 47 -5.73 5.17 11.41
C ILE A 47 -5.10 6.57 11.34
N LEU A 48 -4.58 6.96 10.18
CA LEU A 48 -3.98 8.28 9.97
C LEU A 48 -4.99 9.42 10.14
N ALA A 49 -6.21 9.26 9.62
CA ALA A 49 -7.30 10.22 9.78
C ALA A 49 -7.71 10.36 11.26
N ALA A 50 -7.84 9.24 11.98
CA ALA A 50 -8.12 9.25 13.42
C ALA A 50 -7.00 9.95 14.20
N ALA A 51 -5.73 9.62 13.88
CA ALA A 51 -4.57 10.23 14.51
C ALA A 51 -4.50 11.75 14.25
N ARG A 52 -4.88 12.20 13.05
CA ARG A 52 -4.94 13.63 12.69
C ARG A 52 -6.04 14.38 13.46
N GLY A 53 -7.15 13.69 13.73
CA GLY A 53 -8.24 14.22 14.57
C GLY A 53 -7.79 14.50 16.01
N ILE A 54 -6.88 13.70 16.55
CA ILE A 54 -6.34 13.86 17.91
C ILE A 54 -5.13 14.79 17.92
N VAL A 55 -4.22 14.65 16.95
CA VAL A 55 -2.96 15.40 16.84
C VAL A 55 -2.96 16.18 15.52
N ASN A 56 -3.57 17.36 15.55
CA ASN A 56 -3.63 18.28 14.40
C ASN A 56 -2.30 19.06 14.24
N ARG A 57 -1.22 18.37 13.89
CA ARG A 57 0.10 18.95 13.61
C ARG A 57 0.59 18.48 12.23
N PRO A 58 1.10 19.38 11.37
CA PRO A 58 1.76 18.96 10.14
C PRO A 58 2.99 18.09 10.47
N GLY A 59 3.22 17.02 9.72
CA GLY A 59 4.28 16.05 9.96
C GLY A 59 3.88 14.86 10.85
N SER A 60 2.75 14.90 11.57
CA SER A 60 2.36 13.80 12.48
C SER A 60 2.14 12.49 11.73
N SER A 61 1.53 12.56 10.55
CA SER A 61 1.16 11.39 9.75
C SER A 61 2.38 10.72 9.11
N THR A 62 3.37 11.51 8.68
CA THR A 62 4.65 10.98 8.18
C THR A 62 5.40 10.25 9.29
N VAL A 63 5.44 10.81 10.51
CA VAL A 63 6.08 10.18 11.66
C VAL A 63 5.43 8.84 12.01
N ILE A 64 4.09 8.78 12.03
CA ILE A 64 3.34 7.53 12.23
C ILE A 64 3.71 6.51 11.16
N GLY A 65 3.76 6.91 9.89
CA GLY A 65 4.15 6.03 8.77
C GLY A 65 5.57 5.50 8.91
N VAL A 66 6.53 6.33 9.32
CA VAL A 66 7.92 5.91 9.59
C VAL A 66 7.96 4.87 10.70
N PHE A 67 7.21 5.06 11.80
CA PHE A 67 7.13 4.06 12.86
C PHE A 67 6.51 2.74 12.38
N ALA A 68 5.48 2.79 11.53
CA ALA A 68 4.90 1.60 10.95
C ALA A 68 5.90 0.83 10.06
N VAL A 69 6.68 1.55 9.24
CA VAL A 69 7.78 0.98 8.43
C VAL A 69 8.82 0.31 9.31
N LEU A 70 9.29 0.99 10.36
CA LEU A 70 10.26 0.45 11.31
C LEU A 70 9.72 -0.79 12.03
N PHE A 71 8.44 -0.78 12.42
CA PHE A 71 7.80 -1.92 13.07
C PHE A 71 7.74 -3.14 12.14
N LYS A 72 7.37 -2.95 10.86
CA LYS A 72 7.37 -4.03 9.87
C LYS A 72 8.78 -4.56 9.61
N LEU A 73 9.76 -3.67 9.50
CA LEU A 73 11.16 -4.02 9.29
C LEU A 73 11.74 -4.83 10.45
N ALA A 74 11.31 -4.56 11.69
CA ALA A 74 11.74 -5.28 12.87
C ALA A 74 11.11 -6.68 13.00
N ASN A 75 9.94 -6.93 12.38
CA ASN A 75 9.19 -8.17 12.56
C ASN A 75 9.25 -9.12 11.36
N VAL A 76 9.45 -8.63 10.13
CA VAL A 76 9.41 -9.42 8.89
C VAL A 76 10.48 -8.97 7.90
N ALA A 77 10.96 -9.90 7.06
CA ALA A 77 11.97 -9.64 6.02
C ALA A 77 11.61 -8.44 5.09
N PRO A 78 12.60 -7.62 4.69
CA PRO A 78 12.38 -6.35 4.02
C PRO A 78 11.96 -6.50 2.55
N PHE A 79 10.66 -6.58 2.30
CA PHE A 79 10.12 -6.34 0.96
C PHE A 79 10.05 -4.82 0.72
N HIS A 80 11.06 -4.30 0.01
CA HIS A 80 11.20 -2.87 -0.31
C HIS A 80 9.94 -2.26 -0.95
N CYS A 81 9.25 -3.02 -1.80
CA CYS A 81 8.01 -2.60 -2.45
C CYS A 81 6.90 -2.24 -1.44
N HIS A 82 6.74 -3.07 -0.41
CA HIS A 82 5.74 -2.87 0.65
C HIS A 82 6.11 -1.72 1.58
N LEU A 83 7.39 -1.63 1.98
CA LEU A 83 7.89 -0.56 2.84
C LEU A 83 7.71 0.82 2.19
N LEU A 84 8.02 0.91 0.90
CA LEU A 84 7.91 2.14 0.12
C LEU A 84 6.43 2.57 -0.05
N GLY A 85 5.51 1.61 -0.21
CA GLY A 85 4.07 1.89 -0.25
C GLY A 85 3.56 2.52 1.06
N ILE A 86 3.93 1.96 2.21
CA ILE A 86 3.56 2.48 3.54
C ILE A 86 4.12 3.90 3.72
N PHE A 87 5.39 4.10 3.39
CA PHE A 87 6.05 5.39 3.51
C PHE A 87 5.40 6.48 2.63
N ILE A 88 5.17 6.18 1.34
CA ILE A 88 4.55 7.14 0.42
C ILE A 88 3.11 7.45 0.82
N THR A 89 2.35 6.46 1.28
CA THR A 89 0.97 6.69 1.73
C THR A 89 0.92 7.64 2.92
N GLY A 90 1.80 7.42 3.92
CA GLY A 90 1.92 8.32 5.08
C GLY A 90 2.35 9.74 4.69
N LEU A 91 3.34 9.85 3.79
CA LEU A 91 3.83 11.13 3.27
C LEU A 91 2.76 11.89 2.48
N ALA A 92 2.08 11.22 1.55
CA ALA A 92 1.02 11.80 0.74
C ALA A 92 -0.11 12.30 1.65
N PHE A 93 -0.59 11.47 2.58
CA PHE A 93 -1.61 11.88 3.54
C PHE A 93 -1.17 13.10 4.35
N ASP A 94 0.09 13.15 4.81
CA ASP A 94 0.60 14.29 5.55
C ASP A 94 0.61 15.59 4.74
N VAL A 95 1.01 15.53 3.46
CA VAL A 95 1.00 16.69 2.55
C VAL A 95 -0.45 17.16 2.32
N PHE A 96 -1.36 16.28 1.94
CA PHE A 96 -2.75 16.65 1.69
C PHE A 96 -3.44 17.15 2.95
N ALA A 97 -3.20 16.53 4.10
CA ALA A 97 -3.76 16.98 5.36
C ALA A 97 -3.19 18.33 5.80
N SER A 98 -1.90 18.59 5.55
CA SER A 98 -1.29 19.89 5.86
C SER A 98 -1.81 21.01 4.95
N VAL A 99 -2.05 20.72 3.67
CA VAL A 99 -2.61 21.69 2.71
C VAL A 99 -4.10 21.93 2.98
N LEU A 100 -4.88 20.88 3.22
CA LEU A 100 -6.35 20.96 3.30
C LEU A 100 -6.87 21.42 4.67
N MET A 101 -6.18 21.07 5.77
CA MET A 101 -6.57 21.46 7.14
C MET A 101 -6.07 22.85 7.56
N LYS A 102 -5.49 23.63 6.64
CA LYS A 102 -5.07 25.01 6.90
C LYS A 102 -6.22 25.95 7.31
N ASN A 103 -7.49 25.56 7.09
CA ASN A 103 -8.66 26.36 7.42
C ASN A 103 -9.62 25.55 8.33
N GLU A 104 -9.72 25.94 9.61
CA GLU A 104 -10.40 25.20 10.68
C GLU A 104 -11.92 25.03 10.51
N LYS A 105 -12.58 25.89 9.73
CA LYS A 105 -14.05 26.02 9.77
C LYS A 105 -14.86 24.89 9.12
N THR A 106 -14.23 23.92 8.44
CA THR A 106 -14.93 22.82 7.71
C THR A 106 -14.26 21.44 7.90
N ALA A 107 -13.82 21.15 9.13
CA ALA A 107 -12.95 20.03 9.47
C ALA A 107 -13.43 18.59 9.10
N PRO A 108 -14.70 18.16 9.29
CA PRO A 108 -15.04 16.75 9.10
C PRO A 108 -15.21 16.33 7.63
N ILE A 109 -15.88 17.16 6.82
CA ILE A 109 -16.07 16.89 5.38
C ILE A 109 -14.75 16.93 4.63
N ARG A 110 -13.88 17.89 4.98
CA ARG A 110 -12.55 17.98 4.39
C ARG A 110 -11.66 16.81 4.79
N SER A 111 -11.76 16.30 6.02
CA SER A 111 -10.99 15.11 6.44
C SER A 111 -11.27 13.91 5.53
N SER A 112 -12.55 13.66 5.21
CA SER A 112 -12.94 12.59 4.29
C SER A 112 -12.41 12.82 2.87
N LEU A 113 -12.50 14.05 2.35
CA LEU A 113 -11.89 14.43 1.07
C LEU A 113 -10.37 14.24 1.06
N THR A 114 -9.70 14.55 2.17
CA THR A 114 -8.25 14.36 2.32
C THR A 114 -7.89 12.89 2.22
N GLY A 115 -8.67 12.02 2.86
CA GLY A 115 -8.50 10.57 2.80
C GLY A 115 -8.56 10.08 1.36
N ILE A 116 -9.62 10.44 0.63
CA ILE A 116 -9.79 10.04 -0.78
C ILE A 116 -8.67 10.59 -1.67
N LEU A 117 -8.37 11.89 -1.58
CA LEU A 117 -7.27 12.48 -2.37
C LEU A 117 -5.92 11.87 -2.02
N SER A 118 -5.65 11.59 -0.75
CA SER A 118 -4.41 10.95 -0.33
C SER A 118 -4.31 9.51 -0.82
N ALA A 119 -5.43 8.78 -0.90
CA ALA A 119 -5.45 7.43 -1.43
C ALA A 119 -5.09 7.43 -2.92
N TYR A 120 -5.76 8.27 -3.71
CA TYR A 120 -5.49 8.40 -5.15
C TYR A 120 -4.09 8.90 -5.44
N SER A 121 -3.68 9.97 -4.76
CA SER A 121 -2.34 10.53 -4.93
C SER A 121 -1.27 9.57 -4.43
N GLY A 122 -1.46 8.90 -3.28
CA GLY A 122 -0.54 7.91 -2.73
C GLY A 122 -0.31 6.76 -3.71
N ASN A 123 -1.39 6.26 -4.33
CA ASN A 123 -1.29 5.22 -5.36
C ASN A 123 -0.57 5.72 -6.62
N ALA A 124 -0.88 6.94 -7.08
CA ALA A 124 -0.22 7.53 -8.23
C ALA A 124 1.28 7.79 -7.98
N LEU A 125 1.63 8.32 -6.82
CA LEU A 125 3.00 8.63 -6.40
C LEU A 125 3.79 7.34 -6.19
N PHE A 126 3.16 6.30 -5.63
CA PHE A 126 3.75 4.96 -5.53
C PHE A 126 4.07 4.37 -6.90
N ALA A 127 3.11 4.40 -7.83
CA ALA A 127 3.29 3.89 -9.18
C ALA A 127 4.37 4.70 -9.95
N PHE A 128 4.44 6.01 -9.72
CA PHE A 128 5.49 6.86 -10.29
C PHE A 128 6.87 6.52 -9.72
N VAL A 129 7.00 6.42 -8.40
CA VAL A 129 8.29 6.14 -7.73
C VAL A 129 8.80 4.74 -8.07
N ILE A 130 7.93 3.72 -8.08
CA ILE A 130 8.35 2.35 -8.40
C ILE A 130 8.81 2.22 -9.87
N THR A 131 8.19 2.98 -10.78
CA THR A 131 8.48 2.95 -12.21
C THR A 131 9.74 3.75 -12.55
N TYR A 132 9.86 4.97 -12.03
CA TYR A 132 10.92 5.90 -12.45
C TYR A 132 12.14 5.92 -11.53
N ILE A 133 11.96 5.74 -10.21
CA ILE A 133 13.06 5.80 -9.23
C ILE A 133 13.62 4.40 -8.98
N VAL A 134 12.75 3.45 -8.59
CA VAL A 134 13.17 2.09 -8.23
C VAL A 134 13.47 1.25 -9.47
N ARG A 135 12.93 1.62 -10.65
CA ARG A 135 13.13 0.93 -11.94
C ARG A 135 12.94 -0.59 -11.82
N TYR A 136 11.87 -1.02 -11.15
CA TYR A 136 11.62 -2.44 -10.96
C TYR A 136 11.31 -3.10 -12.32
N GLU A 137 12.05 -4.14 -12.71
CA GLU A 137 11.97 -4.75 -14.06
C GLU A 137 10.55 -5.14 -14.50
N TYR A 138 9.69 -5.52 -13.55
CA TYR A 138 8.29 -5.86 -13.79
C TYR A 138 7.43 -4.65 -14.24
N TRP A 139 7.77 -3.45 -13.77
CA TRP A 139 7.08 -2.20 -14.11
C TRP A 139 7.69 -1.51 -15.34
N THR A 140 9.00 -1.62 -15.53
CA THR A 140 9.69 -1.02 -16.68
C THR A 140 9.44 -1.76 -17.99
N LYS A 141 9.14 -3.08 -17.96
CA LYS A 141 8.82 -3.86 -19.18
C LYS A 141 7.46 -3.54 -19.80
N GLU A 142 6.48 -3.10 -19.01
CA GLU A 142 5.14 -2.72 -19.50
C GLU A 142 4.90 -1.19 -19.52
N GLY A 143 5.76 -0.42 -18.85
CA GLY A 143 5.82 1.03 -18.97
C GLY A 143 4.61 1.80 -18.40
N LEU A 144 4.42 3.01 -18.92
CA LEU A 144 3.44 4.00 -18.45
C LEU A 144 1.98 3.52 -18.61
N SER A 145 1.72 2.59 -19.54
CA SER A 145 0.39 2.02 -19.78
C SER A 145 -0.11 1.17 -18.62
N LYS A 146 0.77 0.46 -17.90
CA LYS A 146 0.42 -0.32 -16.70
C LYS A 146 0.20 0.57 -15.48
N VAL A 147 0.92 1.69 -15.42
CA VAL A 147 0.76 2.72 -14.37
C VAL A 147 -0.59 3.43 -14.53
N LEU A 148 -0.93 3.86 -15.75
CA LEU A 148 -2.22 4.48 -16.04
C LEU A 148 -3.37 3.51 -15.81
N SER A 149 -3.25 2.24 -16.21
CA SER A 149 -4.28 1.25 -15.89
C SER A 149 -4.40 1.05 -14.38
N HIS A 150 -3.31 0.96 -13.62
CA HIS A 150 -3.41 0.83 -12.16
C HIS A 150 -4.05 2.06 -11.48
N ILE A 151 -3.85 3.26 -12.04
CA ILE A 151 -4.42 4.52 -11.52
C ILE A 151 -5.89 4.69 -11.94
N PHE A 152 -6.28 4.29 -13.15
CA PHE A 152 -7.61 4.53 -13.74
C PHE A 152 -8.58 3.33 -13.68
N VAL A 153 -8.10 2.10 -13.46
CA VAL A 153 -8.94 0.88 -13.54
C VAL A 153 -9.68 0.58 -12.23
N ALA A 154 -9.44 1.36 -11.18
CA ALA A 154 -10.36 1.42 -10.04
C ALA A 154 -11.72 2.05 -10.39
N SER A 155 -11.95 2.53 -11.63
CA SER A 155 -13.25 3.07 -12.07
C SER A 155 -13.57 2.77 -13.55
N GLY A 156 -13.56 1.49 -13.96
CA GLY A 156 -14.08 1.11 -15.28
C GLY A 156 -14.34 -0.40 -15.43
N PRO A 157 -15.49 -0.82 -15.99
CA PRO A 157 -15.76 -2.22 -16.30
C PRO A 157 -15.07 -2.58 -17.63
N SER A 158 -13.76 -2.86 -17.62
CA SER A 158 -13.06 -3.41 -18.80
C SER A 158 -11.72 -4.06 -18.46
N TYR A 159 -11.75 -5.17 -17.70
CA TYR A 159 -10.73 -6.23 -17.77
C TYR A 159 -11.38 -7.61 -17.72
N THR A 160 -12.38 -7.83 -18.56
CA THR A 160 -12.55 -9.14 -19.17
C THR A 160 -11.55 -9.24 -20.31
N ASN A 161 -10.77 -10.32 -20.34
CA ASN A 161 -9.98 -10.77 -21.48
C ASN A 161 -8.50 -10.33 -21.58
N THR A 162 -7.66 -10.84 -20.67
CA THR A 162 -6.26 -11.19 -21.00
C THR A 162 -5.83 -12.45 -20.23
N ARG A 163 -6.64 -13.51 -20.35
CA ARG A 163 -6.28 -14.86 -19.91
C ARG A 163 -6.30 -15.85 -21.09
N ALA A 164 -5.84 -15.38 -22.24
CA ALA A 164 -5.60 -16.18 -23.44
C ALA A 164 -4.23 -15.77 -24.01
N SER A 165 -3.17 -16.50 -23.65
CA SER A 165 -1.92 -16.63 -24.45
C SER A 165 -0.70 -17.19 -23.72
N ILE A 166 -0.79 -17.69 -22.47
CA ILE A 166 0.38 -18.36 -21.85
C ILE A 166 -0.03 -19.63 -21.08
N GLN A 167 -0.51 -20.64 -21.80
CA GLN A 167 -0.26 -22.04 -21.43
C GLN A 167 -0.52 -22.99 -22.60
N THR A 168 0.12 -22.71 -23.75
CA THR A 168 0.36 -23.73 -24.78
C THR A 168 1.87 -23.91 -24.89
N THR A 169 2.44 -24.65 -23.95
CA THR A 169 3.76 -25.25 -24.13
C THR A 169 3.62 -26.73 -23.81
N THR A 170 3.22 -27.43 -24.86
CA THR A 170 3.59 -28.81 -25.20
C THR A 170 4.51 -29.51 -24.19
N ILE A 171 3.96 -30.52 -23.52
CA ILE A 171 4.72 -31.64 -22.98
C ILE A 171 4.69 -32.74 -24.04
N PRO A 172 5.80 -33.08 -24.70
CA PRO A 172 6.01 -34.41 -25.24
C PRO A 172 6.94 -35.17 -24.29
N THR A 173 6.52 -36.34 -23.82
CA THR A 173 7.28 -37.60 -23.98
C THR A 173 6.63 -38.70 -23.15
N THR A 174 6.09 -39.65 -23.88
CA THR A 174 5.93 -41.06 -23.55
C THR A 174 7.15 -41.66 -22.85
N VAL A 175 6.95 -42.30 -21.71
CA VAL A 175 7.81 -43.41 -21.25
C VAL A 175 6.88 -44.52 -20.72
N PRO A 176 6.89 -45.72 -21.33
CA PRO A 176 6.23 -46.89 -20.78
C PRO A 176 7.05 -47.45 -19.61
N VAL A 177 6.39 -47.70 -18.47
CA VAL A 177 6.97 -48.44 -17.35
C VAL A 177 6.88 -49.92 -17.68
N GLU A 178 8.02 -50.50 -18.06
CA GLU A 178 8.24 -51.95 -18.14
C GLU A 178 8.31 -52.51 -16.71
N VAL A 179 7.35 -53.36 -16.37
CA VAL A 179 7.36 -54.18 -15.15
C VAL A 179 8.14 -55.44 -15.46
N HIS A 180 9.37 -55.55 -14.95
CA HIS A 180 10.12 -56.79 -14.94
C HIS A 180 10.28 -57.32 -13.51
N LEU A 181 9.76 -58.53 -13.32
CA LEU A 181 9.83 -59.41 -12.16
C LEU A 181 11.28 -59.76 -11.80
N GLY A 182 11.54 -59.83 -10.48
CA GLY A 182 12.69 -60.46 -9.85
C GLY A 182 12.39 -60.72 -8.39
#